data_AF-A0A9K3DU40-F1
#
_entry.id   AF-A0A9K3DU40-F1
#
_cell.length_a   1.000
_cell.length_b   1.000
_cell.length_c   1.000
_cell.angle_alpha   90.00
_cell.angle_beta   90.00
_cell.angle_gamma   90.00
#
_symmetry.space_group_name_H-M   'P 1'
#
loop_
_entity.id
_entity.type
_entity.pdbx_description
1 polymer ?
#
loop_
_entity_poly.entity_id
_entity_poly.type
_entity_poly.pdbx_seq_one_letter_code
_entity_poly.pdbx_strand_id
1 'polypeptide(L)'
;MSNERKKWNASWAKQNDILFHARQELTNAKAANATLSQEKAAAEAISVKALQAKADALKALEEAKEAGARAAKALEEAEERESRASKALEEANAERIRLDKVVASLQAEVQAREVAVTDLTARVSVAEKRTDAAVEAKDALVSSFNQLEADREWLRTHGIARIVEAIMNAPETAAGLDLVRERARDAGFKAGYNRCIGDINVLSAGGYTDKRSGFHGVDVESHLKAAEASFYDTPLACVGELDDCLEAADYVDRLRMLYPDTDEEEPAGGAGGDAGTSGTK
;
A
#
# COMPACT_ATOMS: atom_id res chain seq x y z
N MET A 1 172.30 -35.83 14.22
CA MET A 1 170.84 -35.53 14.25
C MET A 1 170.10 -36.76 13.73
N SER A 2 169.77 -37.73 14.61
CA SER A 2 169.29 -39.07 14.21
C SER A 2 167.88 -39.04 13.61
N ASN A 3 167.67 -39.87 12.58
CA ASN A 3 166.49 -39.99 11.70
C ASN A 3 165.14 -40.16 12.42
N GLU A 4 165.14 -40.58 13.68
CA GLU A 4 163.93 -40.82 14.48
C GLU A 4 163.18 -39.51 14.82
N ARG A 5 163.91 -38.43 15.10
CA ARG A 5 163.29 -37.14 15.46
C ARG A 5 162.56 -36.49 14.26
N LYS A 6 163.05 -36.74 13.03
CA LYS A 6 162.36 -36.34 11.78
C LYS A 6 161.11 -37.18 11.51
N LYS A 7 161.15 -38.49 11.76
CA LYS A 7 159.98 -39.39 11.63
C LYS A 7 158.88 -39.02 12.64
N TRP A 8 159.25 -38.67 13.86
CA TRP A 8 158.30 -38.24 14.89
C TRP A 8 157.63 -36.90 14.53
N ASN A 9 158.39 -35.88 14.10
CA ASN A 9 157.80 -34.61 13.64
C ASN A 9 156.92 -34.79 12.39
N ALA A 10 157.30 -35.65 11.44
CA ALA A 10 156.48 -35.95 10.27
C ALA A 10 155.20 -36.73 10.63
N SER A 11 155.28 -37.63 11.61
CA SER A 11 154.12 -38.37 12.13
C SER A 11 153.17 -37.45 12.89
N TRP A 12 153.70 -36.54 13.71
CA TRP A 12 152.89 -35.54 14.42
C TRP A 12 152.23 -34.61 13.40
N ALA A 13 152.98 -34.07 12.43
CA ALA A 13 152.42 -33.23 11.38
C ALA A 13 151.25 -33.91 10.64
N LYS A 14 151.38 -35.20 10.28
CA LYS A 14 150.27 -35.99 9.71
C LYS A 14 149.09 -36.11 10.67
N GLN A 15 149.34 -36.36 11.96
CA GLN A 15 148.28 -36.48 12.97
C GLN A 15 147.55 -35.14 13.19
N ASN A 16 148.26 -34.03 13.13
CA ASN A 16 147.69 -32.68 13.22
C ASN A 16 146.82 -32.37 12.00
N ASP A 17 147.27 -32.74 10.81
CA ASP A 17 146.53 -32.59 9.56
C ASP A 17 145.23 -33.41 9.58
N ILE A 18 145.31 -34.67 10.02
CA ILE A 18 144.15 -35.54 10.18
C ILE A 18 143.17 -34.97 11.21
N LEU A 19 143.65 -34.46 12.35
CA LEU A 19 142.80 -33.84 13.37
C LEU A 19 142.18 -32.52 12.88
N PHE A 20 142.89 -31.75 12.06
CA PHE A 20 142.39 -30.54 11.44
C PHE A 20 141.28 -30.85 10.44
N HIS A 21 141.50 -31.80 9.54
CA HIS A 21 140.48 -32.28 8.60
C HIS A 21 139.27 -32.88 9.31
N ALA A 22 139.48 -33.70 10.36
CA ALA A 22 138.39 -34.26 11.15
C ALA A 22 137.59 -33.17 11.91
N ARG A 23 138.26 -32.13 12.43
CA ARG A 23 137.57 -30.97 13.03
C ARG A 23 136.79 -30.18 11.99
N GLN A 24 137.33 -30.02 10.79
CA GLN A 24 136.68 -29.31 9.70
C GLN A 24 135.48 -30.09 9.17
N GLU A 25 135.59 -31.41 9.01
CA GLU A 25 134.48 -32.32 8.68
C GLU A 25 133.41 -32.33 9.76
N LEU A 26 133.78 -32.37 11.05
CA LEU A 26 132.83 -32.25 12.16
C LEU A 26 132.09 -30.91 12.13
N THR A 27 132.80 -29.83 11.79
CA THR A 27 132.21 -28.49 11.68
C THR A 27 131.26 -28.41 10.48
N ASN A 28 131.64 -28.98 9.34
CA ASN A 28 130.80 -29.08 8.15
C ASN A 28 129.56 -29.96 8.40
N ALA A 29 129.71 -31.09 9.09
CA ALA A 29 128.60 -31.98 9.44
C ALA A 29 127.64 -31.32 10.43
N LYS A 30 128.15 -30.54 11.40
CA LYS A 30 127.31 -29.74 12.30
C LYS A 30 126.52 -28.66 11.56
N ALA A 31 127.15 -27.98 10.60
CA ALA A 31 126.48 -27.00 9.76
C ALA A 31 125.38 -27.65 8.90
N ALA A 32 125.68 -28.78 8.24
CA ALA A 32 124.70 -29.52 7.44
C ALA A 32 123.53 -30.04 8.29
N ASN A 33 123.78 -30.52 9.51
CA ASN A 33 122.73 -30.98 10.41
C ASN A 33 121.84 -29.83 10.92
N ALA A 34 122.40 -28.63 11.09
CA ALA A 34 121.62 -27.43 11.36
C ALA A 34 120.73 -27.03 10.17
N THR A 35 121.26 -27.10 8.94
CA THR A 35 120.49 -26.86 7.71
C THR A 35 119.36 -27.88 7.55
N LEU A 36 119.65 -29.18 7.73
CA LEU A 36 118.63 -30.24 7.66
C LEU A 36 117.56 -30.09 8.75
N SER A 37 117.94 -29.64 9.94
CA SER A 37 116.96 -29.35 11.01
C SER A 37 116.06 -28.16 10.66
N GLN A 38 116.60 -27.13 10.00
CA GLN A 38 115.81 -26.00 9.49
C GLN A 38 114.89 -26.42 8.33
N GLU A 39 115.38 -27.21 7.37
CA GLU A 39 114.58 -27.73 6.26
C GLU A 39 113.46 -28.65 6.75
N LYS A 40 113.74 -29.51 7.74
CA LYS A 40 112.72 -30.34 8.39
C LYS A 40 111.64 -29.49 9.06
N ALA A 41 112.03 -28.47 9.82
CA ALA A 41 111.06 -27.56 10.45
C ALA A 41 110.22 -26.79 9.42
N ALA A 42 110.82 -26.38 8.30
CA ALA A 42 110.11 -25.74 7.20
C ALA A 42 109.11 -26.69 6.52
N ALA A 43 109.51 -27.94 6.26
CA ALA A 43 108.64 -28.96 5.68
C ALA A 43 107.47 -29.32 6.61
N GLU A 44 107.70 -29.45 7.92
CA GLU A 44 106.66 -29.67 8.92
C GLU A 44 105.68 -28.48 8.99
N ALA A 45 106.18 -27.24 8.94
CA ALA A 45 105.33 -26.05 8.91
C ALA A 45 104.47 -25.98 7.63
N ILE A 46 105.00 -26.39 6.47
CA ILE A 46 104.25 -26.49 5.22
C ILE A 46 103.18 -27.59 5.32
N SER A 47 103.53 -28.75 5.88
CA SER A 47 102.60 -29.86 6.13
C SER A 47 101.43 -29.44 7.02
N VAL A 48 101.71 -28.77 8.15
CA VAL A 48 100.69 -28.25 9.06
C VAL A 48 99.78 -27.24 8.36
N LYS A 49 100.35 -26.30 7.60
CA LYS A 49 99.56 -25.32 6.82
C LYS A 49 98.70 -25.99 5.75
N ALA A 50 99.20 -27.02 5.09
CA ALA A 50 98.44 -27.78 4.09
C ALA A 50 97.29 -28.58 4.73
N LEU A 51 97.52 -29.19 5.90
CA LEU A 51 96.47 -29.87 6.66
C LEU A 51 95.40 -28.89 7.16
N GLN A 52 95.81 -27.71 7.63
CA GLN A 52 94.88 -26.66 8.04
C GLN A 52 94.03 -26.16 6.84
N ALA A 53 94.67 -25.85 5.72
CA ALA A 53 93.97 -25.43 4.50
C ALA A 53 93.00 -26.51 3.99
N LYS A 54 93.35 -27.79 4.12
CA LYS A 54 92.44 -28.91 3.79
C LYS A 54 91.25 -28.97 4.75
N ALA A 55 91.46 -28.75 6.05
CA ALA A 55 90.37 -28.72 7.03
C ALA A 55 89.42 -27.55 6.77
N ASP A 56 89.95 -26.36 6.49
CA ASP A 56 89.17 -25.17 6.17
C ASP A 56 88.37 -25.34 4.86
N ALA A 57 88.99 -25.96 3.84
CA ALA A 57 88.31 -26.28 2.58
C ALA A 57 87.18 -27.30 2.76
N LEU A 58 87.38 -28.32 3.61
CA LEU A 58 86.31 -29.28 3.94
C LEU A 58 85.17 -28.62 4.70
N LYS A 59 85.49 -27.72 5.65
CA LYS A 59 84.48 -26.95 6.38
C LYS A 59 83.65 -26.06 5.44
N ALA A 60 84.31 -25.35 4.52
CA ALA A 60 83.63 -24.54 3.52
C ALA A 60 82.75 -25.37 2.58
N LEU A 61 83.16 -26.60 2.24
CA LEU A 61 82.37 -27.52 1.45
C LEU A 61 81.14 -28.03 2.21
N GLU A 62 81.26 -28.31 3.50
CA GLU A 62 80.14 -28.68 4.38
C GLU A 62 79.12 -27.52 4.46
N GLU A 63 79.60 -26.30 4.74
CA GLU A 63 78.76 -25.10 4.81
C GLU A 63 78.08 -24.80 3.45
N ALA A 64 78.78 -25.01 2.33
CA ALA A 64 78.20 -24.87 1.00
C ALA A 64 77.12 -25.92 0.71
N LYS A 65 77.29 -27.17 1.18
CA LYS A 65 76.26 -28.21 1.07
C LYS A 65 75.04 -27.87 1.91
N GLU A 66 75.23 -27.39 3.14
CA GLU A 66 74.11 -26.96 3.99
C GLU A 66 73.38 -25.75 3.39
N ALA A 67 74.11 -24.76 2.88
CA ALA A 67 73.53 -23.62 2.19
C ALA A 67 72.76 -24.06 0.93
N GLY A 68 73.30 -25.00 0.16
CA GLY A 68 72.64 -25.60 -1.00
C GLY A 68 71.35 -26.32 -0.61
N ALA A 69 71.34 -27.09 0.49
CA ALA A 69 70.14 -27.77 0.98
C ALA A 69 69.08 -26.77 1.49
N ARG A 70 69.48 -25.69 2.17
CA ARG A 70 68.56 -24.62 2.59
C ARG A 70 67.97 -23.87 1.39
N ALA A 71 68.77 -23.60 0.37
CA ALA A 71 68.32 -22.95 -0.87
C ALA A 71 67.33 -23.85 -1.64
N ALA A 72 67.62 -25.15 -1.74
CA ALA A 72 66.72 -26.11 -2.37
C ALA A 72 65.37 -26.18 -1.65
N LYS A 73 65.38 -26.26 -0.31
CA LYS A 73 64.14 -26.25 0.49
C LYS A 73 63.36 -24.95 0.34
N ALA A 74 64.04 -23.80 0.34
CA ALA A 74 63.39 -22.50 0.15
C ALA A 74 62.73 -22.37 -1.24
N LEU A 75 63.34 -22.98 -2.26
CA LEU A 75 62.78 -23.02 -3.62
C LEU A 75 61.54 -23.90 -3.69
N GLU A 76 61.57 -25.10 -3.12
CA GLU A 76 60.40 -25.99 -3.03
C GLU A 76 59.24 -25.31 -2.29
N GLU A 77 59.51 -24.68 -1.14
CA GLU A 77 58.47 -23.95 -0.40
C GLU A 77 57.94 -22.71 -1.15
N ALA A 78 58.74 -22.11 -2.03
CA ALA A 78 58.31 -20.99 -2.88
C ALA A 78 57.38 -21.48 -4.00
N GLU A 79 57.73 -22.56 -4.68
CA GLU A 79 56.90 -23.20 -5.70
C GLU A 79 55.55 -23.66 -5.13
N GLU A 80 55.55 -24.27 -3.94
CA GLU A 80 54.28 -24.63 -3.28
C GLU A 80 53.42 -23.41 -2.93
N ARG A 81 54.04 -22.31 -2.48
CA ARG A 81 53.31 -21.07 -2.19
C ARG A 81 52.74 -20.45 -3.47
N GLU A 82 53.50 -20.47 -4.56
CA GLU A 82 53.03 -20.02 -5.87
C GLU A 82 51.86 -20.85 -6.40
N SER A 83 51.92 -22.18 -6.26
CA SER A 83 50.82 -23.08 -6.61
C SER A 83 49.56 -22.80 -5.80
N ARG A 84 49.69 -22.63 -4.47
CA ARG A 84 48.57 -22.27 -3.58
C ARG A 84 47.97 -20.90 -3.95
N ALA A 85 48.82 -19.92 -4.25
CA ALA A 85 48.37 -18.58 -4.65
C ALA A 85 47.64 -18.60 -6.01
N SER A 86 48.15 -19.37 -6.98
CA SER A 86 47.53 -19.54 -8.29
C SER A 86 46.16 -20.17 -8.17
N LYS A 87 46.03 -21.23 -7.36
CA LYS A 87 44.75 -21.89 -7.10
C LYS A 87 43.74 -20.95 -6.43
N ALA A 88 44.16 -20.19 -5.42
CA ALA A 88 43.29 -19.22 -4.76
C ALA A 88 42.78 -18.13 -5.72
N LEU A 89 43.62 -17.71 -6.68
CA LEU A 89 43.25 -16.73 -7.70
C LEU A 89 42.27 -17.31 -8.73
N GLU A 90 42.41 -18.57 -9.13
CA GLU A 90 41.44 -19.26 -9.97
C GLU A 90 40.07 -19.39 -9.27
N GLU A 91 40.05 -19.78 -8.00
CA GLU A 91 38.83 -19.87 -7.19
C GLU A 91 38.14 -18.50 -7.04
N ALA A 92 38.92 -17.45 -6.76
CA ALA A 92 38.40 -16.08 -6.69
C ALA A 92 37.81 -15.59 -8.02
N ASN A 93 38.44 -15.92 -9.15
CA ASN A 93 37.91 -15.58 -10.48
C ASN A 93 36.63 -16.35 -10.81
N ALA A 94 36.56 -17.63 -10.45
CA ALA A 94 35.35 -18.43 -10.62
C ALA A 94 34.18 -17.85 -9.82
N GLU A 95 34.44 -17.41 -8.58
CA GLU A 95 33.42 -16.79 -7.74
C GLU A 95 33.01 -15.41 -8.27
N ARG A 96 33.95 -14.60 -8.77
CA ARG A 96 33.63 -13.33 -9.44
C ARG A 96 32.66 -13.54 -10.60
N ILE A 97 32.91 -14.54 -11.46
CA ILE A 97 32.02 -14.86 -12.59
C ILE A 97 30.63 -15.30 -12.12
N ARG A 98 30.54 -16.05 -11.00
CA ARG A 98 29.24 -16.43 -10.42
C ARG A 98 28.50 -15.21 -9.90
N LEU A 99 29.17 -14.34 -9.17
CA LEU A 99 28.59 -13.09 -8.66
C LEU A 99 28.13 -12.18 -9.79
N ASP A 100 28.89 -12.03 -10.87
CA ASP A 100 28.50 -11.24 -12.03
C ASP A 100 27.18 -11.76 -12.65
N LYS A 101 27.00 -13.08 -12.73
CA LYS A 101 25.73 -13.70 -13.20
C LYS A 101 24.57 -13.43 -12.24
N VAL A 102 24.80 -13.53 -10.94
CA VAL A 102 23.77 -13.24 -9.92
C VAL A 102 23.35 -11.77 -9.99
N VAL A 103 24.31 -10.85 -10.09
CA VAL A 103 24.05 -9.42 -10.23
C VAL A 103 23.24 -9.14 -11.49
N ALA A 104 23.60 -9.72 -12.64
CA ALA A 104 22.84 -9.56 -13.87
C ALA A 104 21.39 -10.09 -13.74
N SER A 105 21.20 -11.24 -13.10
CA SER A 105 19.87 -11.80 -12.85
C SER A 105 19.04 -10.91 -11.92
N LEU A 106 19.63 -10.42 -10.82
CA LEU A 106 18.96 -9.52 -9.89
C LEU A 106 18.61 -8.20 -10.54
N GLN A 107 19.50 -7.66 -11.39
CA GLN A 107 19.22 -6.43 -12.13
C GLN A 107 18.03 -6.59 -13.08
N ALA A 108 17.92 -7.73 -13.77
CA ALA A 108 16.76 -8.03 -14.60
C ALA A 108 15.47 -8.17 -13.78
N GLU A 109 15.52 -8.82 -12.61
CA GLU A 109 14.36 -8.94 -11.73
C GLU A 109 13.92 -7.58 -11.15
N VAL A 110 14.87 -6.72 -10.77
CA VAL A 110 14.59 -5.36 -10.29
C VAL A 110 13.89 -4.55 -11.39
N GLN A 111 14.40 -4.58 -12.63
CA GLN A 111 13.77 -3.90 -13.76
C GLN A 111 12.34 -4.41 -14.03
N ALA A 112 12.12 -5.72 -13.97
CA ALA A 112 10.79 -6.31 -14.14
C ALA A 112 9.83 -5.86 -13.02
N ARG A 113 10.30 -5.82 -11.77
CA ARG A 113 9.52 -5.36 -10.62
C ARG A 113 9.24 -3.86 -10.69
N GLU A 114 10.18 -3.03 -11.14
CA GLU A 114 9.98 -1.60 -11.35
C GLU A 114 8.83 -1.35 -12.35
N VAL A 115 8.82 -2.05 -13.48
CA VAL A 115 7.71 -1.97 -14.45
C VAL A 115 6.39 -2.40 -13.81
N ALA A 116 6.37 -3.53 -13.08
CA ALA A 116 5.15 -3.99 -12.41
C ALA A 116 4.63 -2.98 -11.36
N VAL A 117 5.52 -2.32 -10.61
CA VAL A 117 5.15 -1.28 -9.66
C VAL A 117 4.53 -0.08 -10.38
N THR A 118 5.09 0.36 -11.51
CA THR A 118 4.50 1.47 -12.27
C THR A 118 3.10 1.15 -12.81
N ASP A 119 2.85 -0.07 -13.30
CA ASP A 119 1.52 -0.53 -13.71
C ASP A 119 0.54 -0.55 -12.53
N LEU A 120 0.96 -1.13 -11.40
CA LEU A 120 0.15 -1.18 -10.18
C LEU A 120 -0.21 0.22 -9.69
N THR A 121 0.74 1.16 -9.67
CA THR A 121 0.49 2.56 -9.30
C THR A 121 -0.56 3.21 -10.22
N ALA A 122 -0.46 2.99 -11.53
CA ALA A 122 -1.45 3.52 -12.48
C ALA A 122 -2.85 2.94 -12.23
N ARG A 123 -2.94 1.62 -11.98
CA ARG A 123 -4.21 0.94 -11.69
C ARG A 123 -4.83 1.38 -10.36
N VAL A 124 -4.01 1.61 -9.34
CA VAL A 124 -4.44 2.14 -8.04
C VAL A 124 -5.02 3.54 -8.22
N SER A 125 -4.32 4.45 -8.94
CA SER A 125 -4.83 5.80 -9.18
C SER A 125 -6.17 5.82 -9.94
N VAL A 126 -6.37 4.90 -10.89
CA VAL A 126 -7.66 4.75 -11.59
C VAL A 126 -8.74 4.20 -10.65
N ALA A 127 -8.40 3.25 -9.78
CA ALA A 127 -9.33 2.71 -8.80
C ALA A 127 -9.77 3.76 -7.77
N GLU A 128 -8.84 4.58 -7.27
CA GLU A 128 -9.12 5.69 -6.36
C GLU A 128 -10.11 6.70 -6.96
N LYS A 129 -9.88 7.12 -8.21
CA LYS A 129 -10.82 8.02 -8.90
C LYS A 129 -12.21 7.43 -9.07
N ARG A 130 -12.31 6.10 -9.29
CA ARG A 130 -13.60 5.41 -9.37
C ARG A 130 -14.29 5.33 -8.02
N THR A 131 -13.55 5.11 -6.94
CA THR A 131 -14.12 5.12 -5.59
C THR A 131 -14.62 6.50 -5.21
N ASP A 132 -13.89 7.56 -5.53
CA ASP A 132 -14.31 8.94 -5.27
C ASP A 132 -15.62 9.26 -6.04
N ALA A 133 -15.67 8.94 -7.33
CA ALA A 133 -16.88 9.15 -8.14
C ALA A 133 -18.09 8.34 -7.63
N ALA A 134 -17.85 7.12 -7.12
CA ALA A 134 -18.91 6.31 -6.54
C ALA A 134 -19.42 6.88 -5.20
N VAL A 135 -18.55 7.48 -4.40
CA VAL A 135 -18.93 8.16 -3.15
C VAL A 135 -19.81 9.37 -3.45
N GLU A 136 -19.41 10.22 -4.40
CA GLU A 136 -20.21 11.37 -4.82
C GLU A 136 -21.59 10.97 -5.37
N ALA A 137 -21.65 9.92 -6.19
CA ALA A 137 -22.92 9.40 -6.70
C ALA A 137 -23.81 8.85 -5.57
N LYS A 138 -23.22 8.19 -4.57
CA LYS A 138 -23.93 7.69 -3.39
C LYS A 138 -24.46 8.87 -2.55
N ASP A 139 -23.67 9.91 -2.34
CA ASP A 139 -24.10 11.09 -1.57
C ASP A 139 -25.22 11.86 -2.29
N ALA A 140 -25.14 11.99 -3.63
CA ALA A 140 -26.23 12.53 -4.44
C ALA A 140 -27.51 11.68 -4.32
N LEU A 141 -27.40 10.35 -4.35
CA LEU A 141 -28.54 9.45 -4.16
C LEU A 141 -29.15 9.58 -2.76
N VAL A 142 -28.32 9.64 -1.71
CA VAL A 142 -28.78 9.86 -0.33
C VAL A 142 -29.54 11.20 -0.22
N SER A 143 -29.02 12.27 -0.82
CA SER A 143 -29.72 13.55 -0.88
C SER A 143 -31.08 13.43 -1.55
N SER A 144 -31.15 12.76 -2.72
CA SER A 144 -32.43 12.54 -3.42
C SER A 144 -33.42 11.69 -2.63
N PHE A 145 -32.93 10.70 -1.87
CA PHE A 145 -33.76 9.85 -1.03
C PHE A 145 -34.35 10.63 0.15
N ASN A 146 -33.54 11.46 0.81
CA ASN A 146 -34.00 12.32 1.89
C ASN A 146 -35.06 13.33 1.40
N GLN A 147 -34.88 13.88 0.18
CA GLN A 147 -35.88 14.74 -0.43
C GLN A 147 -37.19 13.99 -0.69
N LEU A 148 -37.12 12.79 -1.26
CA LEU A 148 -38.30 11.95 -1.51
C LEU A 148 -39.01 11.57 -0.21
N GLU A 149 -38.26 11.29 0.85
CA GLU A 149 -38.83 11.01 2.17
C GLU A 149 -39.56 12.23 2.75
N ALA A 150 -38.96 13.42 2.66
CA ALA A 150 -39.59 14.67 3.08
C ALA A 150 -40.86 14.99 2.26
N ASP A 151 -40.80 14.78 0.95
CA ASP A 151 -41.93 14.98 0.04
C ASP A 151 -43.08 14.01 0.34
N ARG A 152 -42.76 12.74 0.55
CA ARG A 152 -43.73 11.73 0.96
C ARG A 152 -44.38 12.07 2.31
N GLU A 153 -43.58 12.48 3.28
CA GLU A 153 -44.10 12.82 4.61
C GLU A 153 -45.02 14.04 4.56
N TRP A 154 -44.64 15.07 3.78
CA TRP A 154 -45.50 16.22 3.56
C TRP A 154 -46.84 15.85 2.90
N LEU A 155 -46.82 15.04 1.84
CA LEU A 155 -48.04 14.56 1.18
C LEU A 155 -48.94 13.77 2.14
N ARG A 156 -48.34 12.89 2.94
CA ARG A 156 -49.04 12.05 3.91
C ARG A 156 -49.72 12.87 5.00
N THR A 157 -49.04 13.89 5.51
CA THR A 157 -49.48 14.61 6.71
C THR A 157 -50.34 15.84 6.39
N HIS A 158 -50.07 16.50 5.26
CA HIS A 158 -50.72 17.76 4.88
C HIS A 158 -51.35 17.70 3.48
N GLY A 159 -50.58 17.29 2.47
CA GLY A 159 -50.95 17.46 1.06
C GLY A 159 -52.31 16.84 0.68
N ILE A 160 -52.55 15.57 1.04
CA ILE A 160 -53.82 14.90 0.69
C ILE A 160 -55.02 15.58 1.35
N ALA A 161 -54.91 15.96 2.63
CA ALA A 161 -55.99 16.60 3.36
C ALA A 161 -56.37 17.95 2.72
N ARG A 162 -55.37 18.73 2.29
CA ARG A 162 -55.59 20.04 1.65
C ARG A 162 -56.19 19.92 0.26
N ILE A 163 -55.78 18.93 -0.53
CA ILE A 163 -56.40 18.64 -1.83
C ILE A 163 -57.89 18.32 -1.64
N VAL A 164 -58.22 17.45 -0.69
CA VAL A 164 -59.62 17.09 -0.39
C VAL A 164 -60.41 18.32 0.08
N GLU A 165 -59.83 19.14 0.96
CA GLU A 165 -60.45 20.37 1.43
C GLU A 165 -60.75 21.34 0.28
N ALA A 166 -59.81 21.53 -0.65
CA ALA A 166 -60.00 22.38 -1.83
C ALA A 166 -61.13 21.88 -2.74
N ILE A 167 -61.23 20.56 -2.95
CA ILE A 167 -62.31 19.94 -3.72
C ILE A 167 -63.67 20.14 -3.04
N MET A 168 -63.74 19.94 -1.72
CA MET A 168 -64.96 20.12 -0.95
C MET A 168 -65.43 21.58 -0.93
N ASN A 169 -64.48 22.52 -0.89
CA ASN A 169 -64.75 23.96 -0.82
C ASN A 169 -64.84 24.62 -2.20
N ALA A 170 -64.77 23.85 -3.29
CA ALA A 170 -64.87 24.39 -4.65
C ALA A 170 -66.22 25.10 -4.85
N PRO A 171 -66.23 26.29 -5.48
CA PRO A 171 -67.46 27.06 -5.69
C PRO A 171 -68.49 26.30 -6.54
N GLU A 172 -68.03 25.45 -7.47
CA GLU A 172 -68.87 24.59 -8.29
C GLU A 172 -69.60 23.54 -7.43
N THR A 173 -68.91 22.97 -6.43
CA THR A 173 -69.50 22.03 -5.46
C THR A 173 -70.60 22.73 -4.65
N ALA A 174 -70.32 23.93 -4.15
CA ALA A 174 -71.30 24.71 -3.37
C ALA A 174 -72.53 25.09 -4.21
N ALA A 175 -72.32 25.65 -5.40
CA ALA A 175 -73.39 26.07 -6.30
C ALA A 175 -74.26 24.90 -6.78
N GLY A 176 -73.64 23.77 -7.11
CA GLY A 176 -74.34 22.57 -7.53
C GLY A 176 -75.16 21.93 -6.41
N LEU A 177 -74.61 21.85 -5.19
CA LEU A 177 -75.37 21.38 -4.02
C LEU A 177 -76.57 22.28 -3.70
N ASP A 178 -76.42 23.59 -3.81
CA ASP A 178 -77.53 24.53 -3.57
C ASP A 178 -78.64 24.38 -4.62
N LEU A 179 -78.28 24.18 -5.89
CA LEU A 179 -79.25 23.88 -6.95
C LEU A 179 -79.98 22.56 -6.70
N VAL A 180 -79.26 21.48 -6.37
CA VAL A 180 -79.87 20.18 -6.04
C VAL A 180 -80.81 20.31 -4.84
N ARG A 181 -80.40 21.03 -3.79
CA ARG A 181 -81.25 21.30 -2.61
C ARG A 181 -82.51 22.09 -2.97
N GLU A 182 -82.42 23.06 -3.87
CA GLU A 182 -83.58 23.80 -4.35
C GLU A 182 -84.54 22.90 -5.13
N ARG A 183 -84.04 22.14 -6.11
CA ARG A 183 -84.88 21.23 -6.90
C ARG A 183 -85.48 20.11 -6.05
N ALA A 184 -84.76 19.60 -5.07
CA ALA A 184 -85.25 18.59 -4.14
C ALA A 184 -86.40 19.14 -3.27
N ARG A 185 -86.30 20.40 -2.83
CA ARG A 185 -87.39 21.09 -2.12
C ARG A 185 -88.62 21.22 -3.02
N ASP A 186 -88.47 21.68 -4.26
CA ASP A 186 -89.58 21.82 -5.22
C ASP A 186 -90.27 20.48 -5.50
N ALA A 187 -89.48 19.43 -5.74
CA ALA A 187 -89.98 18.08 -5.97
C ALA A 187 -90.73 17.55 -4.74
N GLY A 188 -90.16 17.74 -3.54
CA GLY A 188 -90.79 17.38 -2.27
C GLY A 188 -92.10 18.12 -2.02
N PHE A 189 -92.16 19.43 -2.29
CA PHE A 189 -93.37 20.23 -2.15
C PHE A 189 -94.48 19.76 -3.10
N LYS A 190 -94.15 19.50 -4.37
CA LYS A 190 -95.15 19.00 -5.33
C LYS A 190 -95.65 17.60 -4.94
N ALA A 191 -94.75 16.71 -4.54
CA ALA A 191 -95.11 15.36 -4.09
C ALA A 191 -96.01 15.41 -2.85
N GLY A 192 -95.67 16.24 -1.86
CA GLY A 192 -96.47 16.47 -0.67
C GLY A 192 -97.87 17.04 -0.98
N TYR A 193 -97.95 18.05 -1.86
CA TYR A 193 -99.23 18.63 -2.28
C TYR A 193 -100.12 17.61 -3.00
N ASN A 194 -99.54 16.82 -3.91
CA ASN A 194 -100.26 15.76 -4.61
C ASN A 194 -100.75 14.67 -3.65
N ARG A 195 -99.96 14.32 -2.64
CA ARG A 195 -100.39 13.40 -1.57
C ARG A 195 -101.58 13.96 -0.79
N CYS A 196 -101.53 15.22 -0.36
CA CYS A 196 -102.64 15.88 0.33
C CYS A 196 -103.92 15.92 -0.53
N ILE A 197 -103.81 16.23 -1.82
CA ILE A 197 -104.94 16.14 -2.76
C ILE A 197 -105.49 14.72 -2.82
N GLY A 198 -104.62 13.72 -2.89
CA GLY A 198 -105.01 12.31 -2.85
C GLY A 198 -105.83 11.99 -1.61
N ASP A 199 -105.33 12.36 -0.43
CA ASP A 199 -106.01 12.11 0.85
C ASP A 199 -107.36 12.85 0.93
N ILE A 200 -107.44 14.11 0.47
CA ILE A 200 -108.69 14.89 0.43
C ILE A 200 -109.69 14.28 -0.56
N ASN A 201 -109.24 13.83 -1.73
CA ASN A 201 -110.11 13.23 -2.73
C ASN A 201 -110.76 11.94 -2.21
N VAL A 202 -110.05 11.15 -1.40
CA VAL A 202 -110.62 9.97 -0.72
C VAL A 202 -111.76 10.38 0.23
N LEU A 203 -111.63 11.52 0.91
CA LEU A 203 -112.62 12.02 1.87
C LEU A 203 -113.80 12.76 1.23
N SER A 204 -113.67 13.30 0.01
CA SER A 204 -114.59 14.31 -0.56
C SER A 204 -115.36 13.92 -1.85
N ALA A 205 -115.52 12.63 -2.13
CA ALA A 205 -116.14 12.13 -3.39
C ALA A 205 -115.37 12.53 -4.69
N GLY A 206 -114.12 13.00 -4.55
CA GLY A 206 -113.18 13.27 -5.63
C GLY A 206 -113.31 14.65 -6.32
N GLY A 207 -112.36 14.95 -7.21
CA GLY A 207 -112.41 16.10 -8.12
C GLY A 207 -111.31 17.17 -7.92
N TYR A 208 -110.55 17.11 -6.83
CA TYR A 208 -109.38 17.97 -6.65
C TYR A 208 -108.22 17.49 -7.53
N THR A 209 -107.60 18.45 -8.23
CA THR A 209 -106.45 18.22 -9.13
C THR A 209 -105.35 19.21 -8.80
N ASP A 210 -104.14 18.96 -9.28
CA ASP A 210 -102.97 19.82 -9.03
C ASP A 210 -103.04 21.19 -9.72
N LYS A 211 -104.14 21.52 -10.43
CA LYS A 211 -104.32 22.78 -11.19
C LYS A 211 -104.12 24.06 -10.39
N ARG A 212 -104.31 24.03 -9.06
CA ARG A 212 -104.07 25.17 -8.16
C ARG A 212 -102.69 25.17 -7.51
N SER A 213 -101.86 24.17 -7.80
CA SER A 213 -100.47 24.12 -7.33
C SER A 213 -99.63 25.16 -8.07
N GLY A 214 -98.70 25.80 -7.35
CA GLY A 214 -97.65 26.62 -7.98
C GLY A 214 -96.73 25.82 -8.90
N PHE A 215 -96.77 24.49 -8.83
CA PHE A 215 -96.00 23.57 -9.67
C PHE A 215 -96.87 22.83 -10.72
N HIS A 216 -98.08 23.31 -11.00
CA HIS A 216 -98.93 22.70 -12.02
C HIS A 216 -98.23 22.70 -13.40
N GLY A 217 -98.20 21.54 -14.06
CA GLY A 217 -97.51 21.37 -15.35
C GLY A 217 -95.98 21.40 -15.31
N VAL A 218 -95.36 21.62 -14.15
CA VAL A 218 -93.89 21.65 -14.01
C VAL A 218 -93.37 20.24 -13.69
N ASP A 219 -92.43 19.73 -14.49
CA ASP A 219 -91.79 18.45 -14.21
C ASP A 219 -90.61 18.59 -13.22
N VAL A 220 -90.97 18.78 -11.96
CA VAL A 220 -90.02 18.94 -10.85
C VAL A 220 -89.13 17.71 -10.62
N GLU A 221 -89.59 16.51 -10.97
CA GLU A 221 -88.80 15.27 -10.81
C GLU A 221 -87.71 15.19 -11.89
N SER A 222 -88.05 15.50 -13.14
CA SER A 222 -87.04 15.60 -14.20
C SER A 222 -86.07 16.76 -13.96
N HIS A 223 -86.53 17.89 -13.40
CA HIS A 223 -85.63 18.99 -13.02
C HIS A 223 -84.66 18.60 -11.90
N LEU A 224 -85.10 17.82 -10.90
CA LEU A 224 -84.22 17.29 -9.87
C LEU A 224 -83.18 16.32 -10.48
N LYS A 225 -83.62 15.36 -11.30
CA LYS A 225 -82.70 14.43 -11.99
C LYS A 225 -81.69 15.15 -12.88
N ALA A 226 -82.12 16.21 -13.57
CA ALA A 226 -81.22 17.03 -14.39
C ALA A 226 -80.21 17.81 -13.53
N ALA A 227 -80.62 18.32 -12.37
CA ALA A 227 -79.71 19.00 -11.43
C ALA A 227 -78.71 18.03 -10.79
N GLU A 228 -79.14 16.82 -10.43
CA GLU A 228 -78.26 15.74 -9.95
C GLU A 228 -77.24 15.34 -11.02
N ALA A 229 -77.68 15.12 -12.26
CA ALA A 229 -76.78 14.82 -13.37
C ALA A 229 -75.77 15.95 -13.59
N SER A 230 -76.25 17.20 -13.64
CA SER A 230 -75.40 18.38 -13.78
C SER A 230 -74.38 18.52 -12.65
N PHE A 231 -74.74 18.17 -11.41
CA PHE A 231 -73.81 18.22 -10.27
C PHE A 231 -72.63 17.27 -10.45
N TYR A 232 -72.88 16.03 -10.89
CA TYR A 232 -71.82 15.04 -11.11
C TYR A 232 -71.01 15.29 -12.39
N ASP A 233 -71.61 15.89 -13.41
CA ASP A 233 -70.96 16.16 -14.70
C ASP A 233 -70.17 17.48 -14.72
N THR A 234 -70.33 18.36 -13.71
CA THR A 234 -69.63 19.64 -13.66
C THR A 234 -68.16 19.45 -13.30
N PRO A 235 -67.21 19.84 -14.16
CA PRO A 235 -65.79 19.76 -13.82
C PRO A 235 -65.45 20.78 -12.74
N LEU A 236 -64.60 20.39 -11.80
CA LEU A 236 -64.08 21.28 -10.77
C LEU A 236 -62.78 21.92 -11.26
N ALA A 237 -62.69 23.25 -11.27
CA ALA A 237 -61.48 23.94 -11.72
C ALA A 237 -60.23 23.52 -10.91
N CYS A 238 -60.38 23.34 -9.59
CA CYS A 238 -59.30 22.90 -8.71
C CYS A 238 -58.74 21.50 -9.05
N VAL A 239 -59.55 20.62 -9.64
CA VAL A 239 -59.08 19.29 -10.08
C VAL A 239 -58.23 19.42 -11.35
N GLY A 240 -58.58 20.34 -12.26
CA GLY A 240 -57.75 20.63 -13.42
C GLY A 240 -56.37 21.20 -13.04
N GLU A 241 -56.34 22.12 -12.07
CA GLU A 241 -55.06 22.67 -11.56
C GLU A 241 -54.22 21.61 -10.83
N LEU A 242 -54.87 20.67 -10.14
CA LEU A 242 -54.20 19.52 -9.52
C LEU A 242 -53.56 18.61 -10.58
N ASP A 243 -54.29 18.26 -11.64
CA ASP A 243 -53.78 17.43 -12.73
C ASP A 243 -52.56 18.08 -13.39
N ASP A 244 -52.65 19.39 -13.70
CA ASP A 244 -51.53 20.17 -14.24
C ASP A 244 -50.32 20.17 -13.30
N CYS A 245 -50.53 20.13 -11.98
CA CYS A 245 -49.46 20.03 -10.98
C CYS A 245 -48.77 18.66 -10.99
N LEU A 246 -49.55 17.58 -11.05
CA LEU A 246 -49.07 16.20 -11.00
C LEU A 246 -48.27 15.79 -12.23
N GLU A 247 -48.46 16.45 -13.38
CA GLU A 247 -47.70 16.17 -14.60
C GLU A 247 -46.24 16.71 -14.56
N ALA A 248 -45.92 17.59 -13.62
CA ALA A 248 -44.58 18.19 -13.53
C ALA A 248 -43.58 17.33 -12.73
N ALA A 249 -42.29 17.46 -13.04
CA ALA A 249 -41.23 16.73 -12.33
C ALA A 249 -41.07 17.17 -10.87
N ASP A 250 -41.42 18.42 -10.57
CA ASP A 250 -41.39 19.08 -9.26
C ASP A 250 -42.80 19.18 -8.65
N TYR A 251 -43.68 18.21 -8.95
CA TYR A 251 -45.09 18.25 -8.57
C TYR A 251 -45.33 18.55 -7.08
N VAL A 252 -44.49 18.05 -6.16
CA VAL A 252 -44.67 18.27 -4.72
C VAL A 252 -44.43 19.73 -4.34
N ASP A 253 -43.43 20.38 -4.93
CA ASP A 253 -43.17 21.81 -4.68
C ASP A 253 -44.29 22.67 -5.25
N ARG A 254 -44.81 22.30 -6.43
CA ARG A 254 -45.98 22.97 -7.02
C ARG A 254 -47.24 22.75 -6.19
N LEU A 255 -47.44 21.56 -5.63
CA LEU A 255 -48.52 21.26 -4.70
C LEU A 255 -48.39 22.07 -3.40
N ARG A 256 -47.18 22.23 -2.85
CA ARG A 256 -46.93 23.11 -1.69
C ARG A 256 -47.28 24.56 -1.98
N MET A 257 -47.01 25.04 -3.20
CA MET A 257 -47.40 26.38 -3.61
C MET A 257 -48.91 26.54 -3.78
N LEU A 258 -49.57 25.52 -4.34
CA LEU A 258 -51.01 25.53 -4.60
C LEU A 258 -51.83 25.34 -3.31
N TYR A 259 -51.32 24.50 -2.41
CA TYR A 259 -51.91 24.14 -1.13
C TYR A 259 -50.89 24.43 -0.01
N PRO A 260 -50.64 25.71 0.29
CA PRO A 260 -49.67 26.08 1.31
C PRO A 260 -50.10 25.54 2.67
N ASP A 261 -49.12 25.13 3.45
CA ASP A 261 -49.31 24.86 4.87
C ASP A 261 -49.74 26.18 5.51
N THR A 262 -51.04 26.35 5.76
CA THR A 262 -51.48 27.43 6.65
C THR A 262 -50.93 27.07 8.01
N ASP A 263 -50.05 27.91 8.56
CA ASP A 263 -49.63 27.81 9.96
C ASP A 263 -50.86 27.49 10.80
N GLU A 264 -50.84 26.35 11.52
CA GLU A 264 -51.88 26.08 12.49
C GLU A 264 -51.98 27.32 13.39
N GLU A 265 -53.14 27.99 13.40
CA GLU A 265 -53.40 28.98 14.43
C GLU A 265 -53.16 28.28 15.77
N GLU A 266 -52.12 28.73 16.51
CA GLU A 266 -52.01 28.42 17.93
C GLU A 266 -53.39 28.67 18.55
N PRO A 267 -53.99 27.69 19.26
CA PRO A 267 -55.31 27.89 19.83
C PRO A 267 -55.23 29.03 20.85
N ALA A 268 -55.68 30.22 20.43
CA ALA A 268 -55.89 31.36 21.29
C ALA A 268 -56.85 30.95 22.41
N GLY A 269 -56.47 31.31 23.63
CA GLY A 269 -57.01 30.77 24.86
C GLY A 269 -58.54 30.79 25.01
N GLY A 270 -59.05 29.81 25.74
CA GLY A 270 -60.45 29.71 26.13
C GLY A 270 -60.59 28.97 27.47
N ALA A 271 -60.83 29.73 28.53
CA ALA A 271 -60.82 29.35 29.93
C ALA A 271 -61.88 28.30 30.37
N GLY A 272 -61.57 27.61 31.47
CA GLY A 272 -62.54 27.37 32.54
C GLY A 272 -62.68 25.92 33.00
N GLY A 273 -62.31 25.64 34.25
CA GLY A 273 -62.73 24.39 34.90
C GLY A 273 -61.89 23.93 36.08
N ASP A 274 -61.76 24.79 37.09
CA ASP A 274 -61.34 24.41 38.44
C ASP A 274 -62.20 23.25 38.99
N ALA A 275 -61.55 22.18 39.45
CA ALA A 275 -62.12 21.23 40.38
C ALA A 275 -60.97 20.54 41.15
N GLY A 276 -60.50 21.24 42.19
CA GLY A 276 -59.54 20.73 43.15
C GLY A 276 -59.97 19.40 43.78
N THR A 277 -59.08 18.42 43.75
CA THR A 277 -59.17 17.22 44.58
C THR A 277 -58.75 17.58 46.00
N SER A 278 -59.73 17.65 46.89
CA SER A 278 -59.49 17.71 48.34
C SER A 278 -59.02 16.32 48.79
N GLY A 279 -57.81 16.25 49.36
CA GLY A 279 -57.30 15.03 49.96
C GLY A 279 -57.98 14.69 51.28
N THR A 280 -58.04 13.40 51.61
CA THR A 280 -58.10 12.90 52.98
C THR A 280 -57.44 11.53 53.05
N LYS A 281 -56.51 11.43 54.02
CA LYS A 281 -55.87 10.28 54.67
C LYS A 281 -56.45 8.89 54.41
#